data_AF-A0A455C010-F1
#
_entry.id   AF-A0A455C010-F1
#
_cell.length_a   1.000
_cell.length_b   1.000
_cell.length_c   1.000
_cell.angle_alpha   90.00
_cell.angle_beta   90.00
_cell.angle_gamma   90.00
#
_symmetry.space_group_name_H-M   'P 1'
#
loop_
_entity.id
_entity.type
_entity.pdbx_description
1 polymer ?
#
loop_
_entity_poly.entity_id
_entity_poly.type
_entity_poly.pdbx_seq_one_letter_code
_entity_poly.pdbx_strand_id
1 'polypeptide(L)'
;MLSSAEHSLSLLFHRSFGRLYAQHTPLFSGLFSRLRDYYERSGEGLDDALVDFWAQLLEKMFPLLHPQYIFSPDYLFCLTRLASSADDSLKPFGDSPRRLRLQITRALVAARAFIQGLETGRDVVSETLKMPLSEGCKRAVMRLTGCPLCRGVPSLPPCRGFCLNVAHGCIGSQGLDPDWGAYLDGLLFLAEKIQGPFSFELAAQSIGVKIAEGLMHLQENSVGLSAQVFQECGSPQPAPARARRAPAPREEVGRLWSAAAAEEERPTTAAGASLPRLVWELRERLGRVRGFWAGLPLTVCGDPRVAADLSQEAAPCWTGAGRGRGR
;
A
#
# COMPACT_ATOMS: atom_id res chain seq x y z
N MET A 1 -6.35 -7.12 5.55
CA MET A 1 -5.60 -6.71 6.76
C MET A 1 -6.32 -5.62 7.54
N LEU A 2 -6.67 -4.47 6.93
CA LEU A 2 -7.45 -3.41 7.63
C LEU A 2 -8.75 -3.92 8.27
N SER A 3 -9.55 -4.73 7.59
CA SER A 3 -10.77 -5.31 8.19
C SER A 3 -10.49 -6.22 9.38
N SER A 4 -9.35 -6.94 9.36
CA SER A 4 -8.93 -7.76 10.51
C SER A 4 -8.50 -6.87 11.67
N ALA A 5 -7.77 -5.79 11.40
CA ALA A 5 -7.37 -4.82 12.42
C ALA A 5 -8.58 -4.09 13.03
N GLU A 6 -9.58 -3.74 12.22
CA GLU A 6 -10.86 -3.17 12.67
C GLU A 6 -11.58 -4.14 13.61
N HIS A 7 -11.65 -5.43 13.23
CA HIS A 7 -12.24 -6.45 14.07
C HIS A 7 -11.48 -6.66 15.39
N SER A 8 -10.15 -6.76 15.32
CA SER A 8 -9.28 -6.88 16.51
C SER A 8 -9.43 -5.67 17.44
N LEU A 9 -9.43 -4.45 16.89
CA LEU A 9 -9.68 -3.24 17.67
C LEU A 9 -11.05 -3.31 18.34
N SER A 10 -12.08 -3.70 17.62
CA SER A 10 -13.44 -3.78 18.17
C SER A 10 -13.54 -4.77 19.32
N LEU A 11 -12.92 -5.95 19.19
CA LEU A 11 -12.89 -6.94 20.27
C LEU A 11 -12.15 -6.43 21.51
N LEU A 12 -10.95 -5.88 21.31
CA LEU A 12 -10.14 -5.32 22.39
C LEU A 12 -10.90 -4.19 23.08
N PHE A 13 -11.42 -3.24 22.31
CA PHE A 13 -12.06 -2.05 22.89
C PHE A 13 -13.42 -2.35 23.51
N HIS A 14 -14.16 -3.32 22.98
CA HIS A 14 -15.41 -3.75 23.61
C HIS A 14 -15.13 -4.43 24.96
N ARG A 15 -14.07 -5.24 25.07
CA ARG A 15 -13.67 -5.86 26.33
C ARG A 15 -13.16 -4.82 27.33
N SER A 16 -12.30 -3.90 26.89
CA SER A 16 -11.63 -2.98 27.79
C SER A 16 -12.45 -1.74 28.14
N PHE A 17 -13.30 -1.22 27.25
CA PHE A 17 -14.05 0.02 27.46
C PHE A 17 -15.57 -0.20 27.51
N GLY A 18 -16.07 -1.40 27.17
CA GLY A 18 -17.47 -1.79 27.29
C GLY A 18 -18.44 -0.82 26.62
N ARG A 19 -19.34 -0.23 27.42
CA ARG A 19 -20.38 0.69 26.97
C ARG A 19 -19.82 2.00 26.39
N LEU A 20 -18.67 2.47 26.85
CA LEU A 20 -18.06 3.72 26.36
C LEU A 20 -17.60 3.57 24.91
N TYR A 21 -17.00 2.43 24.57
CA TYR A 21 -16.67 2.12 23.19
C TYR A 21 -17.94 1.93 22.34
N ALA A 22 -18.93 1.19 22.84
CA ALA A 22 -20.17 0.93 22.10
C ALA A 22 -20.87 2.22 21.61
N GLN A 23 -20.89 3.27 22.44
CA GLN A 23 -21.49 4.58 22.11
C GLN A 23 -20.72 5.36 21.04
N HIS A 24 -19.43 5.07 20.85
CA HIS A 24 -18.55 5.78 19.92
C HIS A 24 -18.01 4.88 18.79
N THR A 25 -18.57 3.67 18.62
CA THR A 25 -18.22 2.74 17.53
C THR A 25 -18.11 3.40 16.15
N PRO A 26 -19.04 4.31 15.74
CA PRO A 26 -18.97 4.95 14.41
C PRO A 26 -17.69 5.75 14.16
N LEU A 27 -17.04 6.27 15.20
CA LEU A 27 -15.79 7.02 15.09
C LEU A 27 -14.64 6.10 14.63
N PHE A 28 -14.56 4.90 15.21
CA PHE A 28 -13.51 3.93 14.89
C PHE A 28 -13.74 3.28 13.53
N SER A 29 -14.97 2.85 13.24
CA SER A 29 -15.29 2.29 11.92
C SER A 29 -15.17 3.34 10.81
N GLY A 30 -15.45 4.61 11.11
CA GLY A 30 -15.22 5.76 10.23
C GLY A 30 -13.74 5.92 9.86
N LEU A 31 -12.81 5.78 10.81
CA LEU A 31 -11.37 5.76 10.51
C LEU A 31 -11.02 4.64 9.54
N PHE A 32 -11.39 3.39 9.84
CA PHE A 32 -11.08 2.25 8.96
C PHE A 32 -11.74 2.36 7.58
N SER A 33 -12.92 2.96 7.49
CA SER A 33 -13.56 3.30 6.22
C SER A 33 -12.69 4.26 5.40
N ARG A 34 -12.21 5.36 5.99
CA ARG A 34 -11.33 6.32 5.31
C ARG A 34 -9.97 5.72 4.93
N LEU A 35 -9.40 4.85 5.77
CA LEU A 35 -8.15 4.14 5.43
C LEU A 35 -8.34 3.17 4.24
N ARG A 36 -9.49 2.49 4.16
CA ARG A 36 -9.83 1.64 3.02
C ARG A 36 -10.05 2.46 1.76
N ASP A 37 -10.77 3.57 1.84
CA ASP A 37 -11.02 4.43 0.68
C ASP A 37 -9.71 5.05 0.13
N TYR A 38 -8.80 5.48 1.01
CA TYR A 38 -7.45 5.91 0.62
C TYR A 38 -6.72 4.82 -0.16
N TYR A 39 -6.78 3.58 0.32
CA TYR A 39 -6.11 2.45 -0.30
C TYR A 39 -6.73 2.09 -1.66
N GLU A 40 -8.06 2.03 -1.76
CA GLU A 40 -8.79 1.51 -2.93
C GLU A 40 -9.06 2.55 -4.00
N ARG A 41 -9.30 3.82 -3.63
CA ARG A 41 -9.86 4.83 -4.54
C ARG A 41 -9.10 6.15 -4.52
N SER A 42 -9.26 6.92 -3.46
CA SER A 42 -8.88 8.35 -3.43
C SER A 42 -7.38 8.56 -3.51
N GLY A 43 -6.59 7.81 -2.74
CA GLY A 43 -5.14 8.04 -2.63
C GLY A 43 -4.76 9.39 -2.01
N GLU A 44 -5.74 10.11 -1.46
CA GLU A 44 -5.62 11.46 -0.89
C GLU A 44 -6.36 11.52 0.47
N GLY A 45 -6.10 12.56 1.26
CA GLY A 45 -6.82 12.80 2.52
C GLY A 45 -6.48 11.86 3.68
N LEU A 46 -5.40 11.07 3.58
CA LEU A 46 -4.98 10.17 4.66
C LEU A 46 -4.58 10.94 5.93
N ASP A 47 -3.79 11.99 5.78
CA ASP A 47 -3.34 12.80 6.91
C ASP A 47 -4.53 13.51 7.58
N ASP A 48 -5.44 14.07 6.79
CA ASP A 48 -6.67 14.69 7.29
C ASP A 48 -7.55 13.66 8.02
N ALA A 49 -7.70 12.45 7.49
CA ALA A 49 -8.47 11.40 8.13
C ALA A 49 -7.94 11.00 9.50
N LEU A 50 -6.61 11.00 9.67
CA LEU A 50 -5.94 10.72 10.93
C LEU A 50 -6.09 11.90 11.90
N VAL A 51 -5.85 13.13 11.44
CA VAL A 51 -6.00 14.36 12.26
C VAL A 51 -7.43 14.48 12.77
N ASP A 52 -8.42 14.36 11.89
CA ASP A 52 -9.84 14.41 12.23
C ASP A 52 -10.23 13.33 13.25
N PHE A 53 -9.70 12.11 13.09
CA PHE A 53 -9.98 11.02 14.01
C PHE A 53 -9.52 11.38 15.44
N TRP A 54 -8.30 11.89 15.59
CA TRP A 54 -7.79 12.27 16.91
C TRP A 54 -8.52 13.47 17.51
N ALA A 55 -8.89 14.46 16.68
CA ALA A 55 -9.70 15.59 17.11
C ALA A 55 -11.09 15.14 17.62
N GLN A 56 -11.78 14.30 16.84
CA GLN A 56 -13.08 13.75 17.24
C GLN A 56 -12.95 12.86 18.49
N LEU A 57 -11.87 12.09 18.60
CA LEU A 57 -11.63 11.26 19.78
C LEU A 57 -11.46 12.14 21.03
N LEU A 58 -10.70 13.24 20.93
CA LEU A 58 -10.51 14.18 22.03
C LEU A 58 -11.83 14.83 22.44
N GLU A 59 -12.61 15.28 21.47
CA GLU A 59 -13.92 15.88 21.68
C GLU A 59 -14.86 14.97 22.49
N LYS A 60 -14.82 13.66 22.25
CA LYS A 60 -15.67 12.70 22.98
C LYS A 60 -15.08 12.24 24.30
N MET A 61 -13.75 12.09 24.40
CA MET A 61 -13.10 11.56 25.60
C MET A 61 -12.90 12.60 26.69
N PHE A 62 -12.65 13.86 26.32
CA PHE A 62 -12.37 14.92 27.30
C PHE A 62 -13.54 15.16 28.28
N PRO A 63 -14.82 15.22 27.84
CA PRO A 63 -15.96 15.31 28.76
C PRO A 63 -16.11 14.10 29.68
N LEU A 64 -15.78 12.90 29.22
CA LEU A 64 -15.87 11.67 30.01
C LEU A 64 -14.88 11.65 31.18
N LEU A 65 -13.70 12.27 30.99
CA LEU A 65 -12.70 12.43 32.04
C LEU A 65 -13.04 13.54 33.04
N HIS A 66 -13.95 14.45 32.67
CA HIS A 66 -14.28 15.64 33.43
C HIS A 66 -15.81 15.81 33.65
N PRO A 67 -16.49 14.80 34.21
CA PRO A 67 -17.96 14.80 34.36
C PRO A 67 -18.50 15.90 35.29
N GLN A 68 -17.61 16.53 36.08
CA GLN A 68 -17.94 17.67 36.93
C GLN A 68 -18.15 18.98 36.15
N TYR A 69 -17.89 19.01 34.85
CA TYR A 69 -18.06 20.17 33.99
C TYR A 69 -18.99 19.88 32.81
N ILE A 70 -19.60 20.93 32.28
CA ILE A 70 -20.36 20.92 31.03
C ILE A 70 -19.54 21.70 30.00
N PHE A 71 -19.32 21.08 28.85
CA PHE A 71 -18.55 21.65 27.75
C PHE A 71 -19.48 22.04 26.60
N SER A 72 -19.44 23.31 26.19
CA SER A 72 -20.16 23.78 25.00
C SER A 72 -19.47 23.32 23.72
N PRO A 73 -20.18 23.28 22.57
CA PRO A 73 -19.55 23.00 21.28
C PRO A 73 -18.36 23.94 20.97
N ASP A 74 -18.49 25.23 21.27
CA ASP A 74 -17.42 26.21 21.08
C ASP A 74 -16.19 25.91 21.93
N TYR A 75 -16.40 25.42 23.15
CA TYR A 75 -15.31 25.02 24.04
C TYR A 75 -14.55 23.82 23.47
N LEU A 76 -15.29 22.81 23.00
CA LEU A 76 -14.70 21.62 22.42
C LEU A 76 -13.98 21.93 21.10
N PHE A 77 -14.50 22.88 20.31
CA PHE A 77 -13.80 23.39 19.13
C PHE A 77 -12.49 24.10 19.50
N CYS A 78 -12.47 24.91 20.57
CA CYS A 78 -11.23 25.50 21.07
C CYS A 78 -10.21 24.44 21.49
N LEU A 79 -10.66 23.42 22.24
CA LEU A 79 -9.84 22.29 22.69
C LEU A 79 -9.18 21.55 21.52
N THR A 80 -9.97 21.16 20.50
CA THR A 80 -9.44 20.42 19.35
C THR A 80 -8.51 21.28 18.52
N ARG A 81 -8.81 22.58 18.35
CA ARG A 81 -7.92 23.53 17.67
C ARG A 81 -6.58 23.69 18.37
N LEU A 82 -6.55 23.77 19.70
CA LEU A 82 -5.29 23.82 20.46
C LEU A 82 -4.48 22.53 20.30
N ALA A 83 -5.14 21.38 20.38
CA ALA A 83 -4.50 20.07 20.21
C ALA A 83 -3.95 19.85 18.79
N SER A 84 -4.51 20.52 17.78
CA SER A 84 -4.06 20.47 16.39
C SER A 84 -3.11 21.61 16.01
N SER A 85 -2.71 22.46 16.96
CA SER A 85 -1.82 23.60 16.68
C SER A 85 -0.42 23.16 16.24
N ALA A 86 0.17 23.90 15.30
CA ALA A 86 1.47 23.56 14.70
C ALA A 86 2.64 23.60 15.70
N ASP A 87 2.50 24.38 16.77
CA ASP A 87 3.51 24.51 17.82
C ASP A 87 3.53 23.31 18.78
N ASP A 88 2.64 22.33 18.57
CA ASP A 88 2.58 21.08 19.33
C ASP A 88 2.45 21.34 20.86
N SER A 89 1.85 22.50 21.19
CA SER A 89 1.79 23.08 22.53
C SER A 89 0.96 22.26 23.50
N LEU A 90 -0.03 21.53 22.97
CA LEU A 90 -0.88 20.62 23.70
C LEU A 90 -0.82 19.24 23.01
N LYS A 91 -0.37 18.22 23.73
CA LYS A 91 -0.32 16.83 23.25
C LYS A 91 -1.22 15.93 24.09
N PRO A 92 -2.56 15.96 23.90
CA PRO A 92 -3.48 15.20 24.74
C PRO A 92 -3.18 13.69 24.73
N PHE A 93 -2.81 13.17 23.56
CA PHE A 93 -2.49 11.76 23.35
C PHE A 93 -0.98 11.46 23.28
N GLY A 94 -0.13 12.42 23.70
CA GLY A 94 1.31 12.29 23.61
C GLY A 94 1.79 12.13 22.16
N ASP A 95 2.77 11.25 21.95
CA ASP A 95 3.33 10.95 20.63
C ASP A 95 2.51 9.96 19.79
N SER A 96 1.45 9.35 20.36
CA SER A 96 0.68 8.29 19.70
C SER A 96 0.09 8.72 18.34
N PRO A 97 -0.52 9.91 18.18
CA PRO A 97 -1.00 10.38 16.88
C PRO A 97 0.11 10.48 15.83
N ARG A 98 1.26 11.05 16.21
CA ARG A 98 2.41 11.24 15.31
C ARG A 98 3.00 9.90 14.87
N ARG A 99 3.19 8.97 15.82
CA ARG A 99 3.71 7.62 15.53
C ARG A 99 2.76 6.83 14.64
N LEU A 100 1.46 6.86 14.94
CA LEU A 100 0.45 6.19 14.14
C LEU A 100 0.44 6.74 12.70
N ARG A 101 0.44 8.07 12.54
CA ARG A 101 0.52 8.71 11.22
C ARG A 101 1.72 8.25 10.42
N LEU A 102 2.93 8.31 11.01
CA LEU A 102 4.15 7.87 10.31
C LEU A 102 4.09 6.40 9.88
N GLN A 103 3.58 5.51 10.74
CA GLN A 103 3.49 4.09 10.44
C GLN A 103 2.44 3.81 9.35
N ILE A 104 1.24 4.38 9.48
CA ILE A 104 0.12 4.14 8.57
C ILE A 104 0.36 4.77 7.21
N THR A 105 0.82 6.04 7.16
CA THR A 105 1.12 6.72 5.90
C THR A 105 2.19 5.96 5.12
N ARG A 106 3.29 5.58 5.76
CA ARG A 106 4.35 4.82 5.09
C ARG A 106 3.86 3.49 4.54
N ALA A 107 3.07 2.76 5.32
CA ALA A 107 2.59 1.44 4.95
C ALA A 107 1.53 1.49 3.82
N LEU A 108 0.56 2.39 3.93
CA LEU A 108 -0.51 2.54 2.93
C LEU A 108 0.02 3.09 1.61
N VAL A 109 0.91 4.08 1.64
CA VAL A 109 1.54 4.62 0.41
C VAL A 109 2.31 3.50 -0.31
N ALA A 110 3.12 2.72 0.41
CA ALA A 110 3.88 1.62 -0.19
C ALA A 110 2.96 0.53 -0.75
N ALA A 111 1.94 0.12 0.00
CA ALA A 111 0.97 -0.89 -0.44
C ALA A 111 0.19 -0.44 -1.68
N ARG A 112 -0.28 0.81 -1.72
CA ARG A 112 -1.00 1.38 -2.86
C ARG A 112 -0.10 1.50 -4.08
N ALA A 113 1.09 2.08 -3.93
CA ALA A 113 2.06 2.21 -5.01
C ALA A 113 2.44 0.85 -5.62
N PHE A 114 2.54 -0.19 -4.79
CA PHE A 114 2.83 -1.54 -5.25
C PHE A 114 1.72 -2.13 -6.12
N ILE A 115 0.46 -2.03 -5.68
CA ILE A 115 -0.68 -2.51 -6.45
C ILE A 115 -0.84 -1.71 -7.75
N GLN A 116 -0.74 -0.38 -7.69
CA GLN A 116 -0.78 0.48 -8.88
C GLN A 116 0.36 0.15 -9.85
N GLY A 117 1.55 -0.16 -9.33
CA GLY A 117 2.68 -0.61 -10.13
C GLY A 117 2.35 -1.90 -10.89
N LEU A 118 1.82 -2.91 -10.21
CA LEU A 118 1.40 -4.17 -10.84
C LEU A 118 0.32 -3.99 -11.90
N GLU A 119 -0.69 -3.16 -11.62
CA GLU A 119 -1.74 -2.81 -12.59
C GLU A 119 -1.17 -2.08 -13.80
N THR A 120 -0.28 -1.12 -13.58
CA THR A 120 0.42 -0.41 -14.66
C THR A 120 1.21 -1.37 -15.54
N GLY A 121 1.96 -2.32 -14.96
CA GLY A 121 2.68 -3.32 -15.74
C GLY A 121 1.76 -4.24 -16.54
N ARG A 122 0.64 -4.66 -15.96
CA ARG A 122 -0.39 -5.42 -16.70
C ARG A 122 -0.90 -4.63 -17.89
N ASP A 123 -1.21 -3.35 -17.69
CA ASP A 123 -1.80 -2.49 -18.71
C ASP A 123 -0.79 -2.19 -19.82
N VAL A 124 0.48 -1.90 -19.48
CA VAL A 124 1.57 -1.75 -20.44
C VAL A 124 1.73 -3.00 -21.31
N VAL A 125 1.78 -4.20 -20.70
CA VAL A 125 1.87 -5.46 -21.44
C VAL A 125 0.66 -5.64 -22.36
N SER A 126 -0.55 -5.38 -21.86
CA SER A 126 -1.80 -5.49 -22.62
C SER A 126 -1.84 -4.54 -23.83
N GLU A 127 -1.42 -3.29 -23.67
CA GLU A 127 -1.36 -2.32 -24.76
C GLU A 127 -0.26 -2.65 -25.77
N THR A 128 0.88 -3.15 -25.31
CA THR A 128 1.97 -3.60 -26.19
C THR A 128 1.53 -4.72 -27.13
N LEU A 129 0.70 -5.64 -26.64
CA LEU A 129 0.14 -6.74 -27.47
C LEU A 129 -0.80 -6.24 -28.58
N LYS A 130 -1.35 -5.03 -28.46
CA LYS A 130 -2.27 -4.44 -29.45
C LYS A 130 -1.54 -3.60 -30.49
N MET A 131 -0.24 -3.33 -30.31
CA MET A 131 0.51 -2.46 -31.20
C MET A 131 0.67 -3.10 -32.59
N PRO A 132 0.26 -2.42 -33.68
CA PRO A 132 0.41 -2.95 -35.02
C PRO A 132 1.88 -2.96 -35.43
N LEU A 133 2.28 -3.96 -36.22
CA LEU A 133 3.59 -3.97 -36.86
C LEU A 133 3.69 -2.81 -37.86
N SER A 134 4.83 -2.11 -37.86
CA SER A 134 5.10 -1.05 -38.82
C SER A 134 5.15 -1.60 -40.26
N GLU A 135 4.87 -0.77 -41.26
CA GLU A 135 4.99 -1.16 -42.67
C GLU A 135 6.42 -1.57 -43.06
N GLY A 136 7.43 -1.00 -42.39
CA GLY A 136 8.82 -1.44 -42.50
C GLY A 136 9.00 -2.88 -42.01
N CYS A 137 8.48 -3.19 -40.82
CA CYS A 137 8.51 -4.54 -40.25
C CYS A 137 7.75 -5.54 -41.12
N LYS A 138 6.54 -5.23 -41.58
CA LYS A 138 5.75 -6.10 -42.47
C LYS A 138 6.54 -6.49 -43.72
N ARG A 139 7.21 -5.53 -44.36
CA ARG A 139 8.09 -5.79 -45.52
C ARG A 139 9.31 -6.64 -45.17
N ALA A 140 9.94 -6.38 -44.03
CA ALA A 140 11.09 -7.16 -43.56
C ALA A 140 10.71 -8.62 -43.24
N VAL A 141 9.57 -8.85 -42.60
CA VAL A 141 9.01 -10.18 -42.34
C VAL A 141 8.65 -10.88 -43.65
N MET A 142 8.04 -10.18 -44.61
CA MET A 142 7.76 -10.75 -45.93
C MET A 142 9.04 -11.17 -46.67
N ARG A 143 10.13 -10.41 -46.53
CA ARG A 143 11.45 -10.78 -47.07
C ARG A 143 12.06 -11.98 -46.35
N LEU A 144 11.79 -12.12 -45.06
CA LEU A 144 12.25 -13.22 -44.22
C LEU A 144 11.57 -14.54 -44.62
N THR A 145 10.23 -14.57 -44.67
CA THR A 145 9.46 -15.81 -44.78
C THR A 145 8.77 -16.01 -46.14
N GLY A 146 8.37 -14.94 -46.83
CA GLY A 146 7.62 -15.02 -48.08
C GLY A 146 8.49 -15.09 -49.34
N CYS A 147 9.55 -14.29 -49.42
CA CYS A 147 10.43 -14.25 -50.60
C CYS A 147 11.04 -15.58 -51.04
N PRO A 148 11.41 -16.54 -50.15
CA PRO A 148 11.88 -17.87 -50.55
C PRO A 148 10.90 -18.60 -51.48
N LEU A 149 9.59 -18.49 -51.23
CA LEU A 149 8.56 -19.10 -52.07
C LEU A 149 8.55 -18.45 -53.47
N CYS A 150 8.56 -17.12 -53.53
CA CYS A 150 8.58 -16.37 -54.78
C CYS A 150 9.84 -16.63 -55.62
N ARG A 151 10.96 -17.01 -54.98
CA ARG A 151 12.25 -17.30 -55.62
C ARG A 151 12.46 -18.78 -55.94
N GLY A 152 11.46 -19.64 -55.72
CA GLY A 152 11.53 -21.06 -56.02
C GLY A 152 12.42 -21.88 -55.06
N VAL A 153 12.67 -21.37 -53.84
CA VAL A 153 13.45 -22.06 -52.80
C VAL A 153 12.65 -22.22 -51.49
N PRO A 154 11.44 -22.81 -51.52
CA PRO A 154 10.54 -22.85 -50.37
C PRO A 154 11.04 -23.70 -49.20
N SER A 155 11.94 -24.65 -49.46
CA SER A 155 12.49 -25.56 -48.44
C SER A 155 13.66 -24.96 -47.64
N LEU A 156 14.08 -23.74 -47.97
CA LEU A 156 15.25 -23.11 -47.35
C LEU A 156 14.82 -22.27 -46.14
N PRO A 157 15.14 -22.67 -44.89
CA PRO A 157 14.77 -21.89 -43.72
C PRO A 157 15.56 -20.58 -43.66
N PRO A 158 15.01 -19.50 -43.09
CA PRO A 158 15.73 -18.26 -42.85
C PRO A 158 16.97 -18.46 -41.99
N CYS A 159 18.09 -17.83 -42.32
CA CYS A 159 19.27 -17.84 -41.46
C CYS A 159 18.95 -17.17 -40.11
N ARG A 160 19.46 -17.73 -39.01
CA ARG A 160 19.24 -17.20 -37.66
C ARG A 160 19.67 -15.74 -37.51
N GLY A 161 20.86 -15.37 -37.99
CA GLY A 161 21.32 -13.98 -37.98
C GLY A 161 20.42 -13.02 -38.77
N PHE A 162 19.87 -13.47 -39.90
CA PHE A 162 18.91 -12.68 -40.68
C PHE A 162 17.57 -12.53 -39.93
N CYS A 163 17.07 -13.61 -39.32
CA CYS A 163 15.89 -13.54 -38.46
C CYS A 163 16.08 -12.56 -37.31
N LEU A 164 17.22 -12.62 -36.60
CA LEU A 164 17.51 -11.73 -35.48
C LEU A 164 17.53 -10.27 -35.92
N ASN A 165 18.15 -9.94 -37.06
CA ASN A 165 18.15 -8.57 -37.58
C ASN A 165 16.74 -8.06 -37.88
N VAL A 166 15.89 -8.90 -38.48
CA VAL A 166 14.48 -8.55 -38.74
C VAL A 166 13.71 -8.40 -37.43
N ALA A 167 13.87 -9.34 -36.49
CA ALA A 167 13.20 -9.34 -35.21
C ALA A 167 13.59 -8.13 -34.34
N HIS A 168 14.88 -7.77 -34.28
CA HIS A 168 15.34 -6.56 -33.60
C HIS A 168 14.78 -5.29 -34.24
N GLY A 169 14.70 -5.22 -35.59
CA GLY A 169 14.10 -4.08 -36.28
C GLY A 169 12.57 -3.96 -36.09
N CYS A 170 11.89 -5.08 -35.85
CA CYS A 170 10.45 -5.15 -35.64
C CYS A 170 10.01 -4.92 -34.18
N ILE A 171 10.74 -5.53 -33.24
CA ILE A 171 10.39 -5.60 -31.82
C ILE A 171 11.18 -4.56 -31.02
N GLY A 172 12.45 -4.32 -31.41
CA GLY A 172 13.36 -3.42 -30.69
C GLY A 172 13.00 -1.94 -30.81
N SER A 173 12.23 -1.53 -31.82
CA SER A 173 11.78 -0.14 -31.96
C SER A 173 10.72 0.29 -30.95
N GLN A 174 10.23 -0.63 -30.10
CA GLN A 174 9.14 -0.39 -29.13
C GLN A 174 9.62 -0.30 -27.66
N GLY A 175 10.93 -0.34 -27.41
CA GLY A 175 11.58 0.40 -26.30
C GLY A 175 11.20 0.09 -24.85
N LEU A 176 10.56 -1.04 -24.53
CA LEU A 176 10.22 -1.35 -23.12
C LEU A 176 11.42 -1.84 -22.29
N ASP A 177 12.40 -2.49 -22.91
CA ASP A 177 13.54 -3.08 -22.21
C ASP A 177 14.34 -2.09 -21.32
N PRO A 178 14.71 -0.87 -21.76
CA PRO A 178 15.46 0.07 -20.92
C PRO A 178 14.75 0.43 -19.61
N ASP A 179 13.42 0.56 -19.64
CA ASP A 179 12.62 0.97 -18.49
C ASP A 179 12.08 -0.22 -17.68
N TRP A 180 11.91 -1.39 -18.31
CA TRP A 180 11.34 -2.59 -17.69
C TRP A 180 12.18 -3.09 -16.52
N GLY A 181 13.51 -3.06 -16.65
CA GLY A 181 14.42 -3.43 -15.56
C GLY A 181 14.20 -2.57 -14.31
N ALA A 182 14.21 -1.25 -14.48
CA ALA A 182 14.00 -0.29 -13.39
C ALA A 182 12.60 -0.40 -12.78
N TYR A 183 11.58 -0.64 -13.61
CA TYR A 183 10.22 -0.91 -13.16
C TYR A 183 10.14 -2.17 -12.27
N LEU A 184 10.75 -3.29 -12.69
CA LEU A 184 10.80 -4.52 -11.90
C LEU A 184 11.54 -4.32 -10.57
N ASP A 185 12.65 -3.59 -10.59
CA ASP A 185 13.42 -3.26 -9.39
C ASP A 185 12.60 -2.38 -8.42
N GLY A 186 11.81 -1.43 -8.95
CA GLY A 186 10.86 -0.63 -8.18
C GLY A 186 9.77 -1.47 -7.52
N LEU A 187 9.19 -2.43 -8.22
CA LEU A 187 8.21 -3.36 -7.65
C LEU A 187 8.81 -4.21 -6.53
N LEU A 188 10.03 -4.72 -6.71
CA LEU A 188 10.74 -5.51 -5.69
C LEU A 188 11.02 -4.67 -4.45
N PHE A 189 11.48 -3.43 -4.63
CA PHE A 189 11.68 -2.49 -3.52
C PHE A 189 10.40 -2.25 -2.72
N LEU A 190 9.27 -2.03 -3.40
CA LEU A 190 7.97 -1.83 -2.75
C LEU A 190 7.49 -3.10 -2.04
N ALA A 191 7.69 -4.29 -2.63
CA ALA A 191 7.35 -5.57 -2.02
C ALA A 191 8.11 -5.80 -0.70
N GLU A 192 9.40 -5.42 -0.64
CA GLU A 192 10.19 -5.46 0.60
C GLU A 192 9.64 -4.50 1.67
N LYS A 193 9.13 -3.33 1.29
CA LYS A 193 8.48 -2.41 2.25
C LYS A 193 7.19 -2.99 2.83
N ILE A 194 6.45 -3.76 2.05
CA ILE A 194 5.19 -4.36 2.47
C ILE A 194 5.41 -5.53 3.44
N GLN A 195 6.54 -6.24 3.38
CA GLN A 195 6.88 -7.35 4.28
C GLN A 195 7.81 -6.97 5.45
N GLY A 196 8.58 -5.88 5.32
CA GLY A 196 9.63 -5.50 6.27
C GLY A 196 9.13 -5.11 7.68
N PRO A 197 10.01 -4.55 8.54
CA PRO A 197 9.66 -4.13 9.90
C PRO A 197 8.61 -3.01 9.97
N PHE A 198 8.27 -2.41 8.82
CA PHE A 198 7.20 -1.43 8.66
C PHE A 198 6.09 -1.98 7.74
N SER A 199 5.85 -3.29 7.79
CA SER A 199 4.87 -3.97 6.94
C SER A 199 3.48 -3.39 7.11
N PHE A 200 2.68 -3.52 6.06
CA PHE A 200 1.28 -3.13 6.11
C PHE A 200 0.50 -3.89 7.17
N GLU A 201 0.87 -5.15 7.42
CA GLU A 201 0.28 -5.97 8.47
C GLU A 201 0.55 -5.41 9.86
N LEU A 202 1.81 -5.12 10.19
CA LEU A 202 2.20 -4.57 11.49
C LEU A 202 1.61 -3.18 11.69
N ALA A 203 1.60 -2.35 10.64
CA ALA A 203 0.99 -1.03 10.69
C ALA A 203 -0.52 -1.14 10.98
N ALA A 204 -1.25 -2.01 10.27
CA ALA A 204 -2.68 -2.21 10.50
C ALA A 204 -2.96 -2.73 11.92
N GLN A 205 -2.21 -3.74 12.39
CA GLN A 205 -2.36 -4.27 13.75
C GLN A 205 -2.03 -3.24 14.85
N SER A 206 -1.09 -2.32 14.57
CA SER A 206 -0.70 -1.28 15.53
C SER A 206 -1.75 -0.18 15.73
N ILE A 207 -2.78 -0.08 14.88
CA ILE A 207 -3.79 0.99 14.98
C ILE A 207 -4.46 0.99 16.35
N GLY A 208 -5.01 -0.16 16.76
CA GLY A 208 -5.69 -0.30 18.06
C GLY A 208 -4.76 -0.01 19.23
N VAL A 209 -3.53 -0.51 19.15
CA VAL A 209 -2.46 -0.30 20.15
C VAL A 209 -2.17 1.19 20.33
N LYS A 210 -1.92 1.92 19.23
CA LYS A 210 -1.60 3.35 19.32
C LYS A 210 -2.76 4.19 19.82
N ILE A 211 -3.99 3.81 19.49
CA ILE A 211 -5.19 4.44 20.05
C ILE A 211 -5.26 4.21 21.55
N ALA A 212 -5.06 2.98 22.02
CA ALA A 212 -5.06 2.64 23.45
C ALA A 212 -3.95 3.37 24.22
N GLU A 213 -2.71 3.38 23.71
CA GLU A 213 -1.58 4.16 24.26
C GLU A 213 -1.94 5.65 24.38
N GLY A 214 -2.57 6.22 23.36
CA GLY A 214 -3.00 7.62 23.37
C GLY A 214 -4.05 7.90 24.45
N LEU A 215 -5.06 7.04 24.58
CA LEU A 215 -6.10 7.16 25.60
C LEU A 215 -5.52 7.06 27.02
N MET A 216 -4.58 6.13 27.25
CA MET A 216 -3.85 6.01 28.52
C MET A 216 -3.10 7.30 28.85
N HIS A 217 -2.34 7.83 27.89
CA HIS A 217 -1.61 9.09 28.07
C HIS A 217 -2.55 10.26 28.41
N LEU A 218 -3.71 10.36 27.74
CA LEU A 218 -4.72 11.38 28.00
C LEU A 218 -5.24 11.30 29.45
N GLN A 219 -5.42 10.09 29.97
CA GLN A 219 -5.87 9.87 31.35
C GLN A 219 -4.84 10.31 32.38
N GLU A 220 -3.61 9.80 32.24
CA GLU A 220 -2.53 10.00 33.18
C GLU A 220 -2.19 11.49 33.30
N ASN A 221 -2.24 12.21 32.16
CA ASN A 221 -1.92 13.63 32.09
C ASN A 221 -3.16 14.54 32.15
N SER A 222 -4.36 13.99 32.44
CA SER A 222 -5.63 14.72 32.40
C SER A 222 -5.64 16.01 33.23
N VAL A 223 -5.01 16.00 34.41
CA VAL A 223 -4.97 17.16 35.31
C VAL A 223 -4.16 18.32 34.71
N GLY A 224 -2.96 18.03 34.20
CA GLY A 224 -2.10 19.03 33.58
C GLY A 224 -2.69 19.58 32.29
N LEU A 225 -3.24 18.69 31.45
CA LEU A 225 -3.93 19.05 30.21
C LEU A 225 -5.11 19.99 30.49
N SER A 226 -5.94 19.67 31.49
CA SER A 226 -7.08 20.52 31.86
C SER A 226 -6.67 21.88 32.37
N ALA A 227 -5.60 21.98 33.16
CA ALA A 227 -5.09 23.27 33.61
C ALA A 227 -4.69 24.18 32.44
N GLN A 228 -3.97 23.63 31.46
CA GLN A 228 -3.56 24.37 30.26
C GLN A 228 -4.75 24.75 29.38
N VAL A 229 -5.69 23.82 29.15
CA VAL A 229 -6.91 24.09 28.38
C VAL A 229 -7.77 25.15 29.07
N PHE A 230 -7.84 25.18 30.41
CA PHE A 230 -8.63 26.17 31.13
C PHE A 230 -8.04 27.57 31.06
N GLN A 231 -6.71 27.67 30.92
CA GLN A 231 -6.03 28.95 30.71
C GLN A 231 -6.30 29.49 29.30
N GLU A 232 -6.22 28.63 28.28
CA GLU A 232 -6.33 29.04 26.87
C GLU A 232 -7.78 29.15 26.37
N CYS A 233 -8.65 28.21 26.73
CA CYS A 233 -10.06 28.18 26.32
C CYS A 233 -11.02 28.75 27.38
N GLY A 234 -10.52 29.09 28.57
CA GLY A 234 -11.33 29.56 29.69
C GLY A 234 -11.85 28.42 30.60
N SER A 235 -12.46 28.81 31.72
CA SER A 235 -13.02 27.85 32.70
C SER A 235 -14.38 27.33 32.24
N PRO A 236 -14.58 26.00 32.17
CA PRO A 236 -15.86 25.41 31.76
C PRO A 236 -16.92 25.54 32.86
N GLN A 237 -18.19 25.42 32.48
CA GLN A 237 -19.31 25.55 33.42
C GLN A 237 -19.37 24.34 34.37
N PRO A 238 -19.53 24.54 35.68
CA PRO A 238 -19.72 23.43 36.61
C PRO A 238 -21.02 22.67 36.32
N ALA A 239 -20.98 21.34 36.33
CA ALA A 239 -22.16 20.52 36.22
C ALA A 239 -23.07 20.70 37.46
N PRO A 240 -24.40 20.79 37.29
CA PRO A 240 -25.33 20.98 38.39
C PRO A 240 -25.28 19.81 39.39
N ALA A 241 -25.42 20.11 40.69
CA ALA A 241 -25.22 19.15 41.79
C ALA A 241 -26.06 17.87 41.72
N ARG A 242 -27.18 17.86 40.96
CA ARG A 242 -27.99 16.65 40.72
C ARG A 242 -27.32 15.61 39.80
N ALA A 243 -26.36 16.02 38.96
CA ALA A 243 -25.58 15.11 38.11
C ALA A 243 -24.46 14.38 38.86
N ARG A 244 -24.12 14.80 40.09
CA ARG A 244 -23.06 14.19 40.92
C ARG A 244 -23.44 12.85 41.58
N ARG A 245 -24.69 12.37 41.41
CA ARG A 245 -25.17 11.12 42.03
C ARG A 245 -24.88 9.84 41.21
N ALA A 246 -24.33 9.96 40.00
CA ALA A 246 -23.78 8.80 39.30
C ALA A 246 -22.41 8.41 39.93
N PRO A 247 -22.06 7.12 40.08
CA PRO A 247 -20.77 6.71 40.61
C PRO A 247 -19.63 7.33 39.79
N ALA A 248 -18.50 7.65 40.44
CA ALA A 248 -17.40 8.39 39.83
C ALA A 248 -16.88 7.69 38.54
N PRO A 249 -17.18 8.22 37.34
CA PRO A 249 -16.77 7.60 36.09
C PRO A 249 -15.26 7.52 35.99
N ARG A 250 -14.53 8.45 36.60
CA ARG A 250 -13.07 8.58 36.46
C ARG A 250 -12.29 7.38 36.96
N GLU A 251 -12.72 6.72 38.04
CA GLU A 251 -12.05 5.50 38.53
C GLU A 251 -12.43 4.27 37.71
N GLU A 252 -13.65 4.21 37.20
CA GLU A 252 -14.15 3.09 36.40
C GLU A 252 -13.56 3.15 34.98
N VAL A 253 -13.65 4.31 34.33
CA VAL A 253 -12.93 4.68 33.10
C VAL A 253 -11.43 4.45 33.26
N GLY A 254 -10.86 4.86 34.40
CA GLY A 254 -9.43 4.70 34.63
C GLY A 254 -8.94 3.26 34.80
N ARG A 255 -9.75 2.41 35.45
CA ARG A 255 -9.51 0.96 35.55
C ARG A 255 -9.69 0.26 34.20
N LEU A 256 -10.72 0.65 33.44
CA LEU A 256 -11.01 0.12 32.11
C LEU A 256 -9.86 0.35 31.13
N TRP A 257 -9.25 1.54 31.14
CA TRP A 257 -8.15 1.86 30.23
C TRP A 257 -6.85 1.15 30.64
N SER A 258 -6.57 1.07 31.94
CA SER A 258 -5.40 0.34 32.46
C SER A 258 -5.45 -1.17 32.16
N ALA A 259 -6.65 -1.76 32.17
CA ALA A 259 -6.85 -3.17 31.77
C ALA A 259 -6.64 -3.39 30.27
N ALA A 260 -6.94 -2.40 29.42
CA ALA A 260 -6.71 -2.45 27.98
C ALA A 260 -5.22 -2.60 27.63
N ALA A 261 -4.37 -1.83 28.33
CA ALA A 261 -2.92 -1.86 28.13
C ALA A 261 -2.24 -3.10 28.72
N ALA A 262 -2.86 -3.74 29.73
CA ALA A 262 -2.30 -4.91 30.41
C ALA A 262 -2.62 -6.26 29.72
N GLU A 263 -3.73 -6.38 28.98
CA GLU A 263 -4.01 -7.58 28.15
C GLU A 263 -3.11 -7.65 26.88
N GLU A 264 -2.17 -6.74 26.75
CA GLU A 264 -1.31 -6.54 25.59
C GLU A 264 -0.02 -7.38 25.62
N GLU A 265 -0.05 -8.57 26.21
CA GLU A 265 0.97 -9.59 25.88
C GLU A 265 0.67 -10.17 24.49
N ARG A 266 1.21 -9.47 23.48
CA ARG A 266 1.40 -9.87 22.07
C ARG A 266 0.16 -10.49 21.39
N PRO A 267 -0.28 -9.96 20.24
CA PRO A 267 -0.80 -10.84 19.22
C PRO A 267 0.34 -11.81 18.89
N THR A 268 0.27 -13.04 19.43
CA THR A 268 1.02 -14.16 18.89
C THR A 268 0.76 -14.14 17.39
N THR A 269 1.84 -14.02 16.63
CA THR A 269 1.93 -14.22 15.19
C THR A 269 1.19 -15.50 14.80
N ALA A 270 -0.11 -15.39 14.64
CA ALA A 270 -1.03 -16.46 14.26
C ALA A 270 -1.87 -15.99 13.06
N ALA A 271 -1.21 -15.29 12.14
CA ALA A 271 -1.56 -15.26 10.72
C ALA A 271 -0.27 -15.24 9.88
N GLY A 272 0.81 -15.83 10.39
CA GLY A 272 2.04 -16.00 9.64
C GLY A 272 1.83 -17.06 8.55
N ALA A 273 1.58 -16.64 7.31
CA ALA A 273 1.90 -17.44 6.11
C ALA A 273 1.63 -16.79 4.75
N SER A 274 0.74 -15.80 4.61
CA SER A 274 0.34 -15.38 3.25
C SER A 274 1.24 -14.32 2.63
N LEU A 275 1.50 -13.19 3.31
CA LEU A 275 2.18 -12.05 2.68
C LEU A 275 3.67 -12.32 2.35
N PRO A 276 4.50 -12.85 3.28
CA PRO A 276 5.88 -13.25 2.95
C PRO A 276 5.96 -14.23 1.78
N ARG A 277 5.03 -15.18 1.74
CA ARG A 277 4.95 -16.18 0.67
C ARG A 277 4.56 -15.54 -0.66
N LEU A 278 3.58 -14.64 -0.67
CA LEU A 278 3.17 -13.91 -1.88
C LEU A 278 4.31 -13.04 -2.42
N VAL A 279 5.06 -12.36 -1.56
CA VAL A 279 6.24 -11.57 -1.95
C VAL A 279 7.34 -12.46 -2.51
N TRP A 280 7.58 -13.64 -1.92
CA TRP A 280 8.51 -14.62 -2.46
C TRP A 280 8.09 -15.14 -3.84
N GLU A 281 6.83 -15.56 -3.98
CA GLU A 281 6.28 -16.02 -5.26
C GLU A 281 6.33 -14.94 -6.34
N LEU A 282 6.08 -13.68 -5.95
CA LEU A 282 6.25 -12.53 -6.83
C LEU A 282 7.70 -12.39 -7.27
N ARG A 283 8.67 -12.41 -6.35
CA ARG A 283 10.09 -12.29 -6.68
C ARG A 283 10.53 -13.32 -7.71
N GLU A 284 10.10 -14.57 -7.54
CA GLU A 284 10.35 -15.66 -8.49
C GLU A 284 9.68 -15.42 -9.87
N ARG A 285 8.50 -14.80 -9.90
CA ARG A 285 7.82 -14.45 -11.16
C ARG A 285 8.49 -13.26 -11.84
N LEU A 286 8.82 -12.19 -11.10
CA LEU A 286 9.51 -11.01 -11.62
C LEU A 286 10.91 -11.36 -12.12
N GLY A 287 11.63 -12.26 -11.44
CA GLY A 287 12.91 -12.77 -11.88
C GLY A 287 12.84 -13.48 -13.25
N ARG A 288 11.77 -14.25 -13.50
CA ARG A 288 11.56 -14.96 -14.78
C ARG A 288 11.23 -14.05 -15.95
N VAL A 289 10.60 -12.90 -15.70
CA VAL A 289 10.27 -11.92 -16.75
C VAL A 289 11.35 -10.85 -16.92
N ARG A 290 12.43 -10.93 -16.14
CA ARG A 290 13.58 -10.05 -16.31
C ARG A 290 14.29 -10.37 -17.63
N GLY A 291 14.56 -9.33 -18.43
CA GLY A 291 15.13 -9.50 -19.76
C GLY A 291 14.18 -10.12 -20.78
N PHE A 292 12.87 -10.23 -20.46
CA PHE A 292 11.86 -10.75 -21.39
C PHE A 292 11.87 -9.96 -22.72
N TRP A 293 11.88 -8.63 -22.65
CA TRP A 293 11.84 -7.77 -23.84
C TRP A 293 13.13 -7.86 -24.67
N ALA A 294 14.31 -7.79 -24.05
CA ALA A 294 15.58 -8.06 -24.72
C ALA A 294 15.66 -9.48 -25.34
N GLY A 295 15.07 -10.47 -24.67
CA GLY A 295 15.11 -11.88 -25.08
C GLY A 295 14.13 -12.26 -26.18
N LEU A 296 13.10 -11.45 -26.47
CA LEU A 296 12.06 -11.77 -27.45
C LEU A 296 12.60 -12.13 -28.84
N PRO A 297 13.52 -11.36 -29.45
CA PRO A 297 14.11 -11.71 -30.74
C PRO A 297 14.79 -13.09 -30.73
N LEU A 298 15.50 -13.42 -29.64
CA LEU A 298 16.15 -14.71 -29.47
C LEU A 298 15.14 -15.86 -29.35
N THR A 299 14.05 -15.65 -28.61
CA THR A 299 12.98 -16.64 -28.44
C THR A 299 12.25 -16.91 -29.76
N VAL A 300 11.91 -15.86 -30.50
CA VAL A 300 11.22 -15.98 -31.81
C VAL A 300 12.10 -16.70 -32.82
N CYS A 301 13.37 -16.30 -32.93
CA CYS A 301 14.31 -16.90 -33.88
C CYS A 301 14.94 -18.21 -33.38
N GLY A 302 14.61 -18.66 -32.17
CA GLY A 302 14.95 -19.97 -31.64
C GLY A 302 13.95 -21.06 -32.01
N ASP A 303 12.76 -20.69 -32.49
CA ASP A 303 11.79 -21.65 -33.01
C ASP A 303 12.27 -22.17 -34.38
N PRO A 304 12.48 -23.49 -34.54
CA PRO A 304 12.92 -24.07 -35.82
C PRO A 304 11.92 -23.89 -36.96
N ARG A 305 10.66 -23.50 -36.66
CA ARG A 305 9.65 -23.14 -37.66
C ARG A 305 9.89 -21.76 -38.27
N VAL A 306 10.64 -20.91 -37.57
CA VAL A 306 10.86 -19.50 -37.94
C VAL A 306 12.25 -19.30 -38.55
N ALA A 307 13.27 -19.95 -38.01
CA ALA A 307 14.65 -19.82 -38.49
C ALA A 307 15.41 -21.14 -38.41
N ALA A 308 16.55 -21.20 -39.11
CA ALA A 308 17.47 -22.33 -39.05
C ALA A 308 18.00 -22.52 -37.63
N ASP A 309 18.07 -23.79 -37.21
CA ASP A 309 18.54 -24.18 -35.88
C ASP A 309 20.05 -23.89 -35.71
N LEU A 310 20.43 -23.54 -34.49
CA LEU A 310 21.81 -23.33 -34.04
C LEU A 310 22.70 -24.56 -34.26
N SER A 311 22.11 -25.76 -34.18
CA SER A 311 22.87 -27.01 -34.40
C SER A 311 23.27 -27.23 -35.87
N GLN A 312 22.72 -26.45 -36.81
CA GLN A 312 22.89 -26.61 -38.25
C GLN A 312 23.52 -25.37 -38.94
N GLU A 313 24.44 -24.66 -38.28
CA GLU A 313 25.12 -23.48 -38.87
C GLU A 313 25.79 -23.73 -40.24
N ALA A 314 26.24 -24.97 -40.49
CA ALA A 314 26.85 -25.37 -41.76
C ALA A 314 25.82 -25.63 -42.88
N ALA A 315 24.53 -25.80 -42.53
CA ALA A 315 23.48 -26.04 -43.50
C ALA A 315 23.16 -24.76 -44.29
N PRO A 316 22.78 -24.89 -45.56
CA PRO A 316 22.39 -23.75 -46.37
C PRO A 316 21.09 -23.12 -45.83
N CYS A 317 21.07 -21.80 -45.68
CA CYS A 317 19.90 -21.05 -45.19
C CYS A 317 19.64 -19.80 -46.06
N TRP A 318 18.44 -19.23 -45.91
CA TRP A 318 18.01 -18.04 -46.64
C TRP A 318 18.50 -16.75 -45.97
N THR A 319 19.28 -15.96 -46.71
CA THR A 319 19.90 -14.71 -46.22
C THR A 319 19.10 -13.44 -46.54
N GLY A 320 17.94 -13.56 -47.19
CA GLY A 320 17.18 -12.43 -47.73
C GLY A 320 17.57 -12.00 -49.14
N ALA A 321 18.64 -12.56 -49.71
CA ALA A 321 19.04 -12.35 -51.12
C ALA A 321 19.15 -13.67 -51.91
N GLY A 322 19.51 -14.76 -51.24
CA GLY A 322 19.69 -16.06 -51.86
C GLY A 322 20.11 -17.12 -50.83
N ARG A 323 20.51 -18.28 -51.35
CA ARG A 323 21.09 -19.37 -50.55
C ARG A 323 22.46 -18.94 -50.02
N GLY A 324 22.65 -19.00 -48.71
CA GLY A 324 23.91 -18.69 -48.04
C GLY A 324 24.15 -19.61 -46.85
N ARG A 325 25.08 -19.23 -45.97
CA ARG A 325 25.34 -19.90 -44.69
C ARG A 325 25.19 -18.89 -43.55
N GLY A 326 24.77 -19.36 -42.38
CA GLY A 326 24.61 -18.51 -41.20
C GLY A 326 25.99 -18.20 -40.61
N ARG A 327 26.46 -16.97 -40.76
CA ARG A 327 27.39 -16.33 -39.82
C ARG A 327 26.63 -15.26 -39.06
#